data_AF-A0A447N700-F1
#
_entry.id   AF-A0A447N700-F1
#
_cell.length_a   1.000
_cell.length_b   1.000
_cell.length_c   1.000
_cell.angle_alpha   90.00
_cell.angle_beta   90.00
_cell.angle_gamma   90.00
#
_symmetry.space_group_name_H-M   'P 1'
#
loop_
_entity.id
_entity.type
_entity.pdbx_description
1 polymer ?
#
loop_
_entity_poly.entity_id
_entity_poly.type
_entity_poly.pdbx_seq_one_letter_code
_entity_poly.pdbx_strand_id
1 'polypeptide(L)'
;MFPAFWRLRKTQPDTPRSFKIPGKVLPAILPALGFLSIAFAVALLFIPPSQIDMGGYFQYAGKIIGGAVLAVVIAEYIYHRAQKRNARLSMAGGK
;
A
#
# COMPACT_ATOMS: atom_id res chain seq x y z
N MET A 1 0.73 1.19 4.53
CA MET A 1 0.29 2.17 5.55
C MET A 1 0.51 1.70 7.00
N PHE A 2 0.15 0.46 7.38
CA PHE A 2 0.34 -0.01 8.76
C PHE A 2 1.79 -0.02 9.28
N PRO A 3 2.81 -0.43 8.50
CA PRO A 3 4.19 -0.35 8.97
C PRO A 3 4.66 1.11 9.15
N ALA A 4 4.16 2.03 8.33
CA ALA A 4 4.51 3.45 8.42
C ALA A 4 3.98 4.08 9.72
N PHE A 5 2.81 3.64 10.21
CA PHE A 5 2.28 4.06 11.50
C PHE A 5 3.21 3.71 12.68
N TRP A 6 3.85 2.54 12.61
CA TRP A 6 4.83 2.11 13.61
C TRP A 6 6.16 2.84 13.45
N ARG A 7 6.65 2.96 12.20
CA ARG A 7 7.85 3.71 11.86
C ARG A 7 7.77 5.14 12.39
N LEU A 8 6.66 5.84 12.14
CA LEU A 8 6.49 7.23 12.58
C LEU A 8 6.62 7.39 14.09
N ARG A 9 6.07 6.46 14.89
CA ARG A 9 6.18 6.50 16.36
C ARG A 9 7.59 6.25 16.87
N LYS A 10 8.38 5.46 16.14
CA LYS A 10 9.78 5.21 16.47
C LYS A 10 10.69 6.36 16.03
N THR A 11 10.48 6.89 14.82
CA THR A 11 11.40 7.88 14.24
C THR A 11 11.06 9.31 14.62
N GLN A 12 9.78 9.62 14.87
CA GLN A 12 9.31 10.96 15.19
C GLN A 12 8.25 10.88 16.31
N PRO A 13 8.66 10.57 17.55
CA PRO A 13 7.73 10.44 18.67
C PRO A 13 7.04 11.77 19.03
N ASP A 14 7.79 12.88 18.95
CA ASP A 14 7.38 14.21 19.45
C ASP A 14 6.56 15.05 18.48
N THR A 15 6.22 14.50 17.31
CA THR A 15 5.40 15.24 16.33
C THR A 15 4.02 15.53 16.94
N PRO A 16 3.53 16.79 16.92
CA PRO A 16 2.17 17.10 17.37
C PRO A 16 1.17 16.37 16.47
N ARG A 17 0.21 15.68 17.10
CA ARG A 17 -0.82 14.89 16.41
C ARG A 17 -2.18 15.34 16.89
N SER A 18 -3.00 15.87 15.99
CA SER A 18 -4.38 16.30 16.28
C SER A 18 -5.26 15.13 16.76
N PHE A 19 -4.93 13.91 16.34
CA PHE A 19 -5.56 12.68 16.81
C PHE A 19 -4.53 11.68 17.32
N LYS A 20 -4.79 11.10 18.49
CA LYS A 20 -4.00 10.02 19.08
C LYS A 20 -4.94 8.88 19.46
N ILE A 21 -4.57 7.65 19.08
CA ILE A 21 -5.28 6.46 19.54
C ILE A 21 -5.13 6.40 21.07
N PRO A 22 -6.23 6.37 21.83
CA PRO A 22 -6.18 6.38 23.28
C PRO A 22 -5.59 5.07 23.83
N GLY A 23 -5.00 5.16 25.03
CA GLY A 23 -4.40 4.01 25.72
C GLY A 23 -2.98 3.64 25.24
N LYS A 24 -2.38 2.68 25.94
CA LYS A 24 -1.00 2.20 25.67
C LYS A 24 -0.95 1.02 24.69
N VAL A 25 -2.02 0.23 24.64
CA VAL A 25 -2.07 -1.06 23.93
C VAL A 25 -2.74 -0.97 22.56
N LEU A 26 -3.86 -0.24 22.46
CA LEU A 26 -4.60 -0.05 21.20
C LEU A 26 -3.75 0.49 20.04
N PRO A 27 -2.80 1.44 20.25
CA PRO A 27 -1.92 1.89 19.18
C PRO A 27 -1.08 0.77 18.57
N ALA A 28 -0.79 -0.32 19.27
CA ALA A 28 -0.06 -1.45 18.70
C ALA A 28 -1.01 -2.48 18.06
N ILE A 29 -2.12 -2.79 18.74
CA ILE A 29 -3.05 -3.84 18.29
C ILE A 29 -3.78 -3.45 17.01
N LEU A 30 -4.33 -2.24 16.92
CA LEU A 30 -5.18 -1.86 15.79
C LEU A 30 -4.44 -1.90 14.44
N PRO A 31 -3.23 -1.32 14.30
CA PRO A 31 -2.47 -1.43 13.05
C PRO A 31 -2.01 -2.86 12.76
N ALA A 32 -1.66 -3.63 13.78
CA ALA A 32 -1.24 -5.03 13.60
C ALA A 32 -2.42 -5.88 13.09
N LEU A 33 -3.60 -5.74 13.71
CA LEU A 33 -4.82 -6.43 13.29
C LEU A 33 -5.23 -6.03 11.87
N GLY A 34 -5.19 -4.74 11.54
CA GLY A 34 -5.46 -4.26 10.19
C GLY A 34 -4.47 -4.82 9.16
N PHE A 35 -3.18 -4.88 9.51
CA PHE A 35 -2.17 -5.49 8.65
C PHE A 35 -2.42 -6.98 8.43
N LEU A 36 -2.70 -7.74 9.50
CA LEU A 36 -3.01 -9.16 9.41
C LEU A 36 -4.28 -9.43 8.60
N SER A 37 -5.32 -8.61 8.78
CA SER A 37 -6.56 -8.71 8.01
C SER A 37 -6.32 -8.53 6.51
N ILE A 38 -5.56 -7.51 6.10
CA ILE A 38 -5.21 -7.32 4.68
C ILE A 38 -4.33 -8.45 4.17
N ALA A 39 -3.33 -8.90 4.95
CA ALA A 39 -2.49 -10.03 4.55
C ALA A 39 -3.30 -11.30 4.32
N PHE A 40 -4.28 -11.58 5.19
CA PHE A 40 -5.21 -12.69 5.04
C PHE A 40 -6.10 -12.52 3.80
N ALA A 41 -6.64 -11.32 3.55
CA ALA A 41 -7.41 -11.06 2.35
C ALA A 41 -6.60 -11.29 1.06
N VAL A 42 -5.31 -10.92 1.05
CA VAL A 42 -4.40 -11.22 -0.06
C VAL A 42 -4.19 -12.73 -0.23
N ALA A 43 -4.07 -13.49 0.85
CA ALA A 43 -3.98 -14.94 0.78
C ALA A 43 -5.25 -15.56 0.17
N LEU A 44 -6.43 -15.05 0.55
CA LEU A 44 -7.71 -15.51 0.01
C LEU A 44 -7.86 -15.25 -1.49
N LEU A 45 -7.20 -14.23 -2.05
CA LEU A 45 -7.19 -14.00 -3.50
C LEU A 45 -6.56 -15.15 -4.28
N PHE A 46 -5.77 -16.03 -3.66
CA PHE A 46 -5.20 -17.18 -4.35
C PHE A 46 -6.07 -18.43 -4.26
N ILE A 47 -7.27 -18.31 -3.68
CA ILE A 47 -8.27 -19.38 -3.60
C ILE A 47 -9.34 -19.10 -4.66
N PRO A 48 -9.35 -19.83 -5.79
CA PRO A 48 -10.32 -19.60 -6.84
C PRO A 48 -11.74 -19.95 -6.38
N PRO A 49 -12.77 -19.21 -6.83
CA PRO A 49 -14.16 -19.57 -6.58
C PRO A 49 -14.51 -20.86 -7.34
N SER A 50 -15.34 -21.72 -6.75
CA SER A 50 -15.72 -23.01 -7.34
C SER A 50 -16.85 -22.93 -8.38
N GLN A 51 -17.53 -21.77 -8.46
CA GLN A 51 -18.75 -21.61 -9.27
C GLN A 51 -18.48 -21.09 -10.68
N ILE A 52 -17.26 -20.61 -10.96
CA ILE A 52 -16.87 -20.00 -12.23
C ILE A 52 -15.65 -20.72 -12.75
N ASP A 53 -15.67 -21.13 -14.02
CA ASP A 53 -14.48 -21.66 -14.67
C ASP A 53 -13.46 -20.53 -14.88
N MET A 54 -12.42 -20.53 -14.05
CA MET A 54 -11.33 -19.57 -14.11
C MET A 54 -10.15 -20.07 -14.98
N GLY A 55 -10.30 -21.26 -15.58
CA GLY A 55 -9.23 -22.03 -16.20
C GLY A 55 -8.35 -22.74 -15.17
N GLY A 56 -7.12 -23.08 -15.56
CA GLY A 56 -6.14 -23.69 -14.65
C GLY A 56 -5.64 -22.74 -13.56
N TYR A 57 -5.17 -23.29 -12.43
CA TYR A 57 -4.66 -22.52 -11.28
C TYR A 57 -3.59 -21.48 -11.66
N PHE A 58 -2.65 -21.85 -12.54
CA PHE A 58 -1.60 -20.93 -13.02
C PHE A 58 -2.17 -19.76 -13.83
N GLN A 59 -3.22 -19.99 -14.61
CA GLN A 59 -3.87 -18.91 -15.37
C GLN A 59 -4.58 -17.94 -14.44
N TYR A 60 -5.27 -18.47 -13.42
CA TYR A 60 -5.92 -17.67 -12.38
C TYR A 60 -4.91 -16.82 -11.58
N ALA A 61 -3.89 -17.46 -11.01
CA ALA A 61 -2.84 -16.75 -10.26
C ALA A 61 -2.09 -15.74 -11.13
N GLY A 62 -1.83 -16.10 -12.39
CA GLY A 62 -1.21 -15.21 -13.38
C GLY A 62 -2.03 -13.95 -13.67
N LYS A 63 -3.37 -14.06 -13.78
CA LYS A 63 -4.26 -12.90 -13.96
C LYS A 63 -4.18 -11.94 -12.76
N ILE A 64 -4.17 -12.47 -11.54
CA ILE A 64 -4.11 -11.67 -10.31
C ILE A 64 -2.77 -10.96 -10.18
N ILE A 65 -1.67 -11.72 -10.27
CA ILE A 65 -0.32 -11.17 -10.14
C ILE A 65 -0.04 -10.20 -11.29
N GLY A 66 -0.41 -10.56 -12.51
CA GLY A 66 -0.24 -9.72 -13.70
C GLY A 66 -0.98 -8.39 -13.58
N GLY A 67 -2.24 -8.40 -13.14
CA GLY A 67 -3.01 -7.18 -12.89
C GLY A 67 -2.40 -6.30 -11.81
N ALA A 68 -1.95 -6.90 -10.70
CA ALA A 68 -1.29 -6.17 -9.61
C ALA A 68 0.02 -5.52 -10.06
N VAL A 69 0.88 -6.27 -10.75
CA VAL A 69 2.16 -5.77 -11.29
C VAL A 69 1.92 -4.65 -12.29
N LEU A 70 0.97 -4.82 -13.20
CA LEU A 70 0.62 -3.79 -14.19
C LEU A 70 0.19 -2.49 -13.51
N ALA A 71 -0.67 -2.57 -12.49
CA ALA A 71 -1.13 -1.40 -11.75
C ALA A 71 0.03 -0.66 -11.06
N VAL A 72 0.95 -1.39 -10.43
CA VAL A 72 2.14 -0.82 -9.77
C VAL A 72 3.05 -0.15 -10.79
N VAL A 73 3.33 -0.81 -11.93
CA VAL A 73 4.20 -0.26 -12.98
C VAL A 73 3.62 1.04 -13.55
N ILE A 74 2.31 1.09 -13.82
CA ILE A 74 1.65 2.30 -14.31
C ILE A 74 1.73 3.43 -13.27
N ALA A 75 1.44 3.14 -11.99
CA ALA A 75 1.52 4.13 -10.92
C ALA A 75 2.93 4.72 -10.80
N GLU A 76 3.95 3.87 -10.82
CA GLU A 76 5.35 4.26 -10.70
C GLU A 76 5.83 5.09 -11.90
N TYR A 77 5.39 4.71 -13.12
CA TYR A 77 5.67 5.47 -14.33
C TYR A 77 5.08 6.87 -14.27
N ILE A 78 3.80 6.99 -13.87
CA ILE A 78 3.12 8.28 -13.72
C ILE A 78 3.83 9.14 -12.66
N TYR A 79 4.17 8.54 -11.50
CA TYR A 79 4.85 9.23 -10.41
C TYR A 79 6.21 9.78 -10.84
N HIS A 80 7.04 8.98 -11.49
CA HIS A 80 8.34 9.40 -12.01
C HIS A 80 8.22 10.52 -13.04
N ARG A 81 7.23 10.45 -13.92
CA ARG A 81 6.97 11.49 -14.91
C ARG A 81 6.55 12.81 -14.25
N ALA A 82 5.70 12.73 -13.22
CA ALA A 82 5.27 13.88 -12.45
C ALA A 82 6.44 14.52 -11.68
N GLN A 83 7.30 13.72 -11.04
CA GLN A 83 8.51 14.21 -10.38
C GLN A 83 9.43 14.98 -11.33
N LYS A 84 9.73 14.41 -12.51
CA LYS A 84 10.57 15.08 -13.52
C LYS A 84 9.95 16.41 -13.99
N ARG A 85 8.62 16.46 -14.14
CA ARG A 85 7.90 17.70 -14.49
C ARG A 85 8.02 18.75 -13.38
N ASN A 86 7.77 18.37 -12.13
CA ASN A 86 7.80 19.29 -11.00
C ASN A 86 9.22 19.84 -10.75
N ALA A 87 10.25 19.00 -10.92
CA ALA A 87 11.65 19.44 -10.85
C ALA A 87 11.98 20.50 -11.92
N ARG A 88 11.51 20.30 -13.16
CA ARG A 88 11.68 21.28 -14.26
C ARG A 88 10.97 22.60 -13.97
N LEU A 89 9.75 22.55 -13.44
CA LEU A 89 8.98 23.75 -13.09
C LEU A 89 9.64 24.54 -11.96
N SER A 90 10.17 23.87 -10.94
CA SER A 90 10.92 24.53 -9.85
C SER A 90 12.19 25.23 -10.35
N MET A 91 12.86 24.68 -11.37
CA MET A 91 14.03 25.33 -11.99
C MET A 91 13.66 26.49 -12.92
N ALA A 92 12.46 26.47 -13.52
CA ALA A 92 11.97 27.53 -14.41
C ALA A 92 11.30 28.71 -13.66
N GLY A 93 10.79 28.48 -12.45
CA GLY A 93 10.09 29.47 -11.62
C GLY A 93 10.98 30.20 -10.61
N GLY A 94 12.26 29.84 -10.49
CA GLY A 94 13.23 30.57 -9.67
C GLY A 94 13.70 31.84 -10.37
N LYS A 95 12.99 32.95 -10.14
CA LYS A 95 13.49 34.32 -10.28
C LYS A 95 13.54 34.96 -8.91
#